data_AF-A0A4R6UA76-F1
#
_entry.id   AF-A0A4R6UA76-F1
#
_cell.length_a   1.000
_cell.length_b   1.000
_cell.length_c   1.000
_cell.angle_alpha   90.00
_cell.angle_beta   90.00
_cell.angle_gamma   90.00
#
_symmetry.space_group_name_H-M   'P 1'
#
loop_
_entity.id
_entity.type
_entity.pdbx_description
1 polymer ?
#
loop_
_entity_poly.entity_id
_entity_poly.type
_entity_poly.pdbx_seq_one_letter_code
_entity_poly.pdbx_strand_id
1 'polypeptide(L)'
;MGSLAQQLGTSRVSASVFGYADADLQNRPLVIDAFDELAKVDQSGIYKLLAKARNAKPTCLIISSRSSEWDNAATNAFEEFLGSTPLVVRLFEFDEAEQRAIFEHHIQGEDFAAFQTEVARFDLDALLPNPQFLKLFADAYIESQRRFADKCSIFEQAVERLAKEANAYVTRANPTLSTTHKVELSSEVFAKLLLSGADGVSTSEVTEDRMYPLLASLFCSNIAADGILATRLFKPGDRTAIHHPVHKIVAEYCAASYLSRRIADPEDPLTLPKCLPIIAPNSIVRDELRGLLGWLATLGVDLHLKLTQDLHAKLTHPDGSIMA
;
A
#
# COMPACT_ATOMS: atom_id res chain seq x y z
N MET A 1 -13.18 -8.56 7.92
CA MET A 1 -13.67 -8.60 9.32
C MET A 1 -15.17 -8.37 9.49
N GLY A 2 -15.82 -7.44 8.78
CA GLY A 2 -17.28 -7.18 8.96
C GLY A 2 -18.19 -8.39 8.70
N SER A 3 -18.03 -9.08 7.56
CA SER A 3 -18.81 -10.29 7.25
C SER A 3 -18.59 -11.42 8.27
N LEU A 4 -17.35 -11.61 8.74
CA LEU A 4 -17.03 -12.59 9.78
C LEU A 4 -17.72 -12.26 11.12
N ALA A 5 -17.75 -10.99 11.51
CA ALA A 5 -18.48 -10.55 12.70
C ALA A 5 -19.98 -10.86 12.58
N GLN A 6 -20.56 -10.59 11.41
CA GLN A 6 -21.96 -10.88 11.13
C GLN A 6 -22.29 -12.38 11.22
N GLN A 7 -21.42 -13.25 10.70
CA GLN A 7 -21.58 -14.71 10.82
C GLN A 7 -21.55 -15.19 12.27
N LEU A 8 -20.82 -14.49 13.14
CA LEU A 8 -20.77 -14.74 14.58
C LEU A 8 -21.89 -14.03 15.36
N GLY A 9 -22.82 -13.34 14.69
CA GLY A 9 -23.90 -12.60 15.34
C GLY A 9 -23.40 -11.41 16.17
N THR A 10 -22.24 -10.85 15.84
CA THR A 10 -21.63 -9.71 16.55
C THR A 10 -21.27 -8.58 15.59
N SER A 11 -20.79 -7.45 16.11
CA SER A 11 -20.27 -6.33 15.32
C SER A 11 -18.75 -6.30 15.35
N ARG A 12 -18.16 -5.83 14.25
CA ARG A 12 -16.72 -5.53 14.19
C ARG A 12 -16.44 -4.28 15.00
N VAL A 13 -15.47 -4.33 15.92
CA VAL A 13 -14.93 -3.17 16.62
C VAL A 13 -13.45 -3.00 16.27
N SER A 14 -12.95 -1.78 16.09
CA SER A 14 -11.50 -1.59 15.95
C SER A 14 -10.81 -1.72 17.30
N ALA A 15 -9.54 -2.12 17.31
CA ALA A 15 -8.75 -2.24 18.53
C ALA A 15 -8.66 -0.91 19.28
N SER A 16 -8.46 0.19 18.54
CA SER A 16 -8.48 1.57 19.07
C SER A 16 -9.78 1.92 19.78
N VAL A 17 -10.94 1.60 19.20
CA VAL A 17 -12.26 1.88 19.81
C VAL A 17 -12.55 0.94 20.98
N PHE A 18 -12.18 -0.33 20.88
CA PHE A 18 -12.40 -1.32 21.93
C PHE A 18 -11.70 -0.92 23.24
N GLY A 19 -10.51 -0.29 23.16
CA GLY A 19 -9.80 0.25 24.32
C GLY A 19 -10.65 1.20 25.17
N TYR A 20 -11.49 2.04 24.53
CA TYR A 20 -12.28 3.08 25.19
C TYR A 20 -13.78 2.75 25.34
N ALA A 21 -14.30 1.72 24.67
CA ALA A 21 -15.71 1.36 24.74
C ALA A 21 -16.10 0.71 26.08
N ASP A 22 -17.01 1.28 26.86
CA ASP A 22 -17.54 0.63 28.06
C ASP A 22 -18.83 -0.16 27.78
N ALA A 23 -18.86 -1.38 28.34
CA ALA A 23 -20.03 -2.21 28.68
C ALA A 23 -21.16 -2.41 27.64
N ASP A 24 -21.10 -3.50 26.86
CA ASP A 24 -22.17 -4.54 26.74
C ASP A 24 -21.70 -5.77 25.91
N LEU A 25 -20.42 -6.14 26.06
CA LEU A 25 -19.79 -7.21 25.26
C LEU A 25 -19.58 -8.51 26.06
N GLN A 26 -20.22 -8.62 27.23
CA GLN A 26 -20.03 -9.78 28.10
C GLN A 26 -20.65 -11.05 27.49
N ASN A 27 -19.89 -12.14 27.49
CA ASN A 27 -20.34 -13.47 27.05
C ASN A 27 -20.88 -13.51 25.61
N ARG A 28 -20.33 -12.68 24.71
CA ARG A 28 -20.65 -12.69 23.27
C ARG A 28 -19.37 -12.85 22.44
N PRO A 29 -19.45 -13.28 21.16
CA PRO A 29 -18.30 -13.26 20.27
C PRO A 29 -17.75 -11.84 20.10
N LEU A 30 -16.44 -11.71 20.08
CA LEU A 30 -15.73 -10.44 19.95
C LEU A 30 -14.81 -10.48 18.73
N VAL A 31 -15.05 -9.58 17.78
CA VAL A 31 -14.26 -9.46 16.56
C VAL A 31 -13.59 -8.09 16.56
N ILE A 32 -12.29 -8.09 16.87
CA ILE A 32 -11.45 -6.89 16.97
C ILE A 32 -10.64 -6.76 15.68
N ASP A 33 -10.72 -5.61 15.04
CA ASP A 33 -9.98 -5.31 13.82
C ASP A 33 -8.79 -4.37 14.10
N ALA A 34 -7.72 -4.53 13.32
CA ALA A 34 -6.54 -3.66 13.32
C ALA A 34 -5.83 -3.60 14.69
N PHE A 35 -5.53 -4.76 15.27
CA PHE A 35 -4.76 -4.88 16.52
C PHE A 35 -3.37 -4.27 16.42
N ASP A 36 -2.77 -4.35 15.23
CA ASP A 36 -1.50 -3.70 14.97
C ASP A 36 -1.54 -2.20 15.30
N GLU A 37 -2.66 -1.51 15.13
CA GLU A 37 -2.76 -0.08 15.46
C GLU A 37 -2.50 0.22 16.95
N LEU A 38 -2.75 -0.73 17.87
CA LEU A 38 -2.51 -0.52 19.32
C LEU A 38 -1.08 -0.80 19.74
N ALA A 39 -0.46 -1.85 19.19
CA ALA A 39 0.92 -2.24 19.48
C ALA A 39 1.92 -1.09 19.24
N LYS A 40 1.53 -0.21 18.32
CA LYS A 40 2.32 0.88 17.73
C LYS A 40 2.22 2.20 18.48
N VAL A 41 1.16 2.40 19.28
CA VAL A 41 0.89 3.63 20.05
C VAL A 41 1.47 3.51 21.46
N ASP A 42 1.31 2.35 22.09
CA ASP A 42 1.69 2.08 23.46
C ASP A 42 1.74 0.56 23.63
N GLN A 43 2.91 -0.03 23.91
CA GLN A 43 3.01 -1.48 24.16
C GLN A 43 2.11 -1.92 25.32
N SER A 44 1.80 -1.03 26.29
CA SER A 44 0.83 -1.31 27.35
C SER A 44 -0.62 -1.29 26.86
N GLY A 45 -0.90 -0.71 25.69
CA GLY A 45 -2.19 -0.74 25.00
C GLY A 45 -2.63 -2.16 24.64
N ILE A 46 -1.68 -3.03 24.27
CA ILE A 46 -1.92 -4.47 24.05
C ILE A 46 -2.43 -5.12 25.35
N TYR A 47 -1.70 -4.92 26.45
CA TYR A 47 -2.06 -5.51 27.74
C TYR A 47 -3.39 -4.97 28.28
N LYS A 48 -3.67 -3.69 28.09
CA LYS A 48 -4.97 -3.08 28.42
C LYS A 48 -6.10 -3.72 27.60
N LEU A 49 -5.90 -3.91 26.30
CA LEU A 49 -6.87 -4.58 25.44
C LEU A 49 -7.09 -6.03 25.87
N LEU A 50 -6.03 -6.79 26.14
CA LEU A 50 -6.11 -8.17 26.58
C LEU A 50 -6.78 -8.32 27.95
N ALA A 51 -6.45 -7.44 28.91
CA ALA A 51 -7.12 -7.39 30.21
C ALA A 51 -8.62 -7.11 30.05
N LYS A 52 -8.98 -6.21 29.13
CA LYS A 52 -10.37 -5.88 28.84
C LYS A 52 -11.11 -7.02 28.15
N ALA A 53 -10.49 -7.67 27.16
CA ALA A 53 -11.01 -8.85 26.50
C ALA A 53 -11.24 -9.99 27.52
N ARG A 54 -10.29 -10.22 28.43
CA ARG A 54 -10.44 -11.18 29.53
C ARG A 54 -11.65 -10.87 30.40
N ASN A 55 -11.82 -9.61 30.79
CA ASN A 55 -12.94 -9.18 31.63
C ASN A 55 -14.29 -9.30 30.90
N ALA A 56 -14.31 -9.15 29.58
CA ALA A 56 -15.50 -9.35 28.76
C ALA A 56 -15.90 -10.83 28.63
N LYS A 57 -15.00 -11.78 28.94
CA LYS A 57 -15.27 -13.24 28.85
C LYS A 57 -15.95 -13.62 27.51
N PRO A 58 -15.36 -13.28 26.35
CA PRO A 58 -15.98 -13.56 25.07
C PRO A 58 -16.10 -15.07 24.86
N THR A 59 -17.18 -15.50 24.21
CA THR A 59 -17.35 -16.91 23.80
C THR A 59 -16.41 -17.29 22.66
N CYS A 60 -15.98 -16.31 21.86
CA CYS A 60 -15.00 -16.42 20.81
C CYS A 60 -14.31 -15.07 20.64
N LEU A 61 -12.97 -15.04 20.55
CA LEU A 61 -12.19 -13.84 20.30
C LEU A 61 -11.44 -13.99 18.97
N ILE A 62 -11.74 -13.12 18.02
CA ILE A 62 -11.02 -13.04 16.75
C ILE A 62 -10.39 -11.66 16.65
N ILE A 63 -9.09 -11.64 16.35
CA ILE A 63 -8.31 -10.41 16.21
C ILE A 63 -7.58 -10.44 14.87
N SER A 64 -7.66 -9.35 14.11
CA SER A 64 -6.81 -9.15 12.92
C SER A 64 -5.61 -8.27 13.28
N SER A 65 -4.47 -8.54 12.66
CA SER A 65 -3.25 -7.75 12.78
C SER A 65 -2.43 -7.88 11.49
N ARG A 66 -1.47 -6.97 11.28
CA ARG A 66 -0.42 -7.15 10.28
C ARG A 66 0.56 -8.23 10.73
N SER A 67 1.11 -8.97 9.77
CA SER A 67 2.06 -10.05 10.04
C SER A 67 3.37 -9.58 10.67
N SER A 68 3.83 -8.35 10.37
CA SER A 68 5.03 -7.76 10.97
C SER A 68 4.86 -7.42 12.45
N GLU A 69 3.61 -7.23 12.88
CA GLU A 69 3.23 -6.72 14.20
C GLU A 69 2.77 -7.85 15.13
N TRP A 70 2.88 -9.10 14.68
CA TRP A 70 2.54 -10.28 15.44
C TRP A 70 3.78 -11.14 15.64
N ASP A 71 4.40 -11.01 16.81
CA ASP A 71 5.59 -11.75 17.20
C ASP A 71 5.30 -12.80 18.30
N ASN A 72 6.35 -13.49 18.75
CA ASN A 72 6.25 -14.47 19.82
C ASN A 72 5.86 -13.81 21.16
N ALA A 73 6.25 -12.55 21.40
CA ALA A 73 5.91 -11.84 22.61
C ALA A 73 4.40 -11.54 22.68
N ALA A 74 3.80 -11.13 21.56
CA ALA A 74 2.36 -10.97 21.44
C ALA A 74 1.64 -12.30 21.69
N THR A 75 2.11 -13.40 21.10
CA THR A 75 1.53 -14.74 21.32
C THR A 75 1.56 -15.14 22.80
N ASN A 76 2.70 -14.95 23.47
CA ASN A 76 2.87 -15.24 24.90
C ASN A 76 1.96 -14.36 25.77
N ALA A 77 1.83 -13.06 25.44
CA ALA A 77 0.95 -12.16 26.17
C ALA A 77 -0.52 -12.60 26.08
N PHE A 78 -0.98 -13.06 24.92
CA PHE A 78 -2.33 -13.61 24.80
C PHE A 78 -2.54 -14.82 25.70
N GLU A 79 -1.56 -15.73 25.75
CA GLU A 79 -1.62 -16.90 26.62
C GLU A 79 -1.64 -16.52 28.11
N GLU A 80 -0.80 -15.58 28.52
CA GLU A 80 -0.74 -15.09 29.91
C GLU A 80 -2.05 -14.40 30.35
N PHE A 81 -2.62 -13.54 29.49
CA PHE A 81 -3.84 -12.83 29.84
C PHE A 81 -5.09 -13.71 29.72
N LEU A 82 -5.22 -14.50 28.66
CA LEU A 82 -6.46 -15.24 28.36
C LEU A 82 -6.42 -16.70 28.80
N GLY A 83 -5.28 -17.19 29.29
CA GLY A 83 -5.11 -18.56 29.78
C GLY A 83 -5.19 -19.62 28.68
N SER A 84 -5.04 -19.24 27.41
CA SER A 84 -5.09 -20.14 26.25
C SER A 84 -4.18 -19.63 25.14
N THR A 85 -3.44 -20.55 24.51
CA THR A 85 -2.59 -20.23 23.36
C THR A 85 -3.47 -19.84 22.16
N PRO A 86 -3.26 -18.66 21.53
CA PRO A 86 -4.07 -18.24 20.39
C PRO A 86 -3.75 -19.07 19.15
N LEU A 87 -4.79 -19.38 18.37
CA LEU A 87 -4.61 -19.93 17.02
C LEU A 87 -4.23 -18.79 16.07
N VAL A 88 -2.98 -18.78 15.61
CA VAL A 88 -2.50 -17.80 14.64
C VAL A 88 -2.74 -18.34 13.22
N VAL A 89 -3.59 -17.64 12.47
CA VAL A 89 -3.84 -17.91 11.05
C VAL A 89 -3.26 -16.77 10.20
N ARG A 90 -2.77 -17.11 9.00
CA ARG A 90 -2.28 -16.13 8.03
C ARG A 90 -3.18 -16.15 6.81
N LEU A 91 -3.49 -14.97 6.28
CA LEU A 91 -4.14 -14.85 4.99
C LEU A 91 -3.11 -15.18 3.92
N PHE A 92 -3.47 -16.10 3.02
CA PHE A 92 -2.70 -16.39 1.83
C PHE A 92 -3.13 -15.47 0.69
N GLU A 93 -2.25 -15.37 -0.30
CA GLU A 93 -2.60 -14.84 -1.60
C GLU A 93 -3.73 -15.67 -2.20
N PHE A 94 -4.65 -15.02 -2.93
CA PHE A 94 -5.80 -15.70 -3.50
C PHE A 94 -5.40 -16.60 -4.65
N ASP A 95 -5.94 -17.82 -4.69
CA ASP A 95 -5.81 -18.68 -5.86
C ASP A 95 -6.71 -18.19 -7.03
N GLU A 96 -6.59 -18.80 -8.20
CA GLU A 96 -7.35 -18.37 -9.38
C GLU A 96 -8.88 -18.47 -9.17
N ALA A 97 -9.35 -19.50 -8.46
CA ALA A 97 -10.78 -19.70 -8.21
C ALA A 97 -11.33 -18.61 -7.27
N GLU A 98 -10.57 -18.25 -6.24
CA GLU A 98 -10.90 -17.15 -5.33
C GLU A 98 -10.83 -15.80 -6.03
N GLN A 99 -9.81 -15.57 -6.86
CA GLN A 99 -9.70 -14.37 -7.69
C GLN A 99 -10.92 -14.20 -8.59
N ARG A 100 -11.35 -15.28 -9.27
CA ARG A 100 -12.55 -15.30 -10.11
C ARG A 100 -13.80 -14.96 -9.30
N ALA A 101 -13.99 -15.58 -8.15
CA ALA A 101 -15.14 -15.30 -7.29
C ALA A 101 -15.20 -13.85 -6.82
N ILE A 102 -14.04 -13.25 -6.49
CA ILE A 102 -13.94 -11.84 -6.13
C ILE A 102 -14.28 -10.95 -7.32
N PHE A 103 -13.74 -11.27 -8.51
CA PHE A 103 -14.01 -10.51 -9.73
C PHE A 103 -15.49 -10.54 -10.11
N GLU A 104 -16.11 -11.71 -10.17
CA GLU A 104 -17.52 -11.88 -10.54
C GLU A 104 -18.46 -11.18 -9.55
N HIS A 105 -18.08 -11.14 -8.27
CA HIS A 105 -18.82 -10.40 -7.26
C HIS A 105 -18.64 -8.87 -7.39
N HIS A 106 -17.43 -8.43 -7.73
CA HIS A 106 -17.08 -7.01 -7.83
C HIS A 106 -17.62 -6.37 -9.11
N ILE A 107 -17.47 -7.05 -10.27
CA ILE A 107 -18.00 -6.64 -11.56
C ILE A 107 -18.92 -7.73 -12.11
N GLN A 108 -20.23 -7.52 -11.93
CA GLN A 108 -21.24 -8.49 -12.34
C GLN A 108 -21.38 -8.55 -13.87
N GLY A 109 -21.43 -9.78 -14.41
CA GLY A 109 -21.70 -10.03 -15.83
C GLY A 109 -20.50 -9.94 -16.76
N GLU A 110 -19.28 -9.81 -16.21
CA GLU A 110 -18.04 -9.77 -16.98
C GLU A 110 -17.31 -11.13 -16.98
N ASP A 111 -16.49 -11.34 -18.00
CA ASP A 111 -15.70 -12.55 -18.16
C ASP A 111 -14.33 -12.40 -17.49
N PHE A 112 -14.13 -13.16 -16.40
CA PHE A 112 -12.86 -13.18 -15.67
C PHE A 112 -11.68 -13.66 -16.53
N ALA A 113 -11.88 -14.65 -17.40
CA ALA A 113 -10.79 -15.19 -18.22
C ALA A 113 -10.31 -14.16 -19.26
N ALA A 114 -11.25 -13.40 -19.83
CA ALA A 114 -10.94 -12.29 -20.72
C ALA A 114 -10.18 -11.17 -19.99
N PHE A 115 -10.61 -10.81 -18.79
CA PHE A 115 -9.92 -9.85 -17.93
C PHE A 115 -8.49 -10.32 -17.58
N GLN A 116 -8.34 -11.56 -17.11
CA GLN A 116 -7.04 -12.12 -16.73
C GLN A 116 -6.08 -12.17 -17.92
N THR A 117 -6.56 -12.58 -19.10
CA THR A 117 -5.77 -12.58 -20.34
C THR A 117 -5.29 -11.18 -20.70
N GLU A 118 -6.18 -10.18 -20.55
CA GLU A 118 -5.85 -8.80 -20.84
C GLU A 118 -4.81 -8.22 -19.87
N VAL A 119 -4.91 -8.55 -18.58
CA VAL A 119 -3.93 -8.16 -17.55
C VAL A 119 -2.58 -8.86 -17.79
N ALA A 120 -2.60 -10.15 -18.12
CA ALA A 120 -1.40 -10.95 -18.41
C ALA A 120 -0.62 -10.42 -19.63
N ARG A 121 -1.29 -9.79 -20.61
CA ARG A 121 -0.63 -9.15 -21.77
C ARG A 121 0.39 -8.07 -21.36
N PHE A 122 0.30 -7.57 -20.13
CA PHE A 122 1.18 -6.53 -19.58
C PHE A 122 2.02 -7.00 -18.38
N ASP A 123 2.09 -8.32 -18.14
CA ASP A 123 2.83 -8.95 -17.04
C ASP A 123 2.39 -8.44 -15.66
N LEU A 124 1.07 -8.38 -15.45
CA LEU A 124 0.45 -7.90 -14.21
C LEU A 124 -0.39 -8.97 -13.50
N ASP A 125 -0.47 -10.17 -14.06
CA ASP A 125 -1.19 -11.32 -13.54
C ASP A 125 -0.69 -11.75 -12.16
N ALA A 126 0.62 -11.65 -11.92
CA ALA A 126 1.24 -11.91 -10.62
C ALA A 126 0.74 -11.00 -9.48
N LEU A 127 0.05 -9.90 -9.79
CA LEU A 127 -0.53 -8.99 -8.78
C LEU A 127 -1.99 -9.31 -8.47
N LEU A 128 -2.67 -10.10 -9.30
CA LEU A 128 -4.07 -10.48 -9.12
C LEU A 128 -4.36 -11.30 -7.84
N PRO A 129 -3.43 -12.10 -7.29
CA PRO A 129 -3.64 -12.74 -6.00
C PRO A 129 -3.86 -11.75 -4.85
N ASN A 130 -3.48 -10.48 -5.01
CA ASN A 130 -3.83 -9.42 -4.08
C ASN A 130 -5.20 -8.82 -4.44
N PRO A 131 -6.21 -8.89 -3.54
CA PRO A 131 -7.58 -8.46 -3.84
C PRO A 131 -7.70 -6.97 -4.15
N GLN A 132 -6.79 -6.14 -3.64
CA GLN A 132 -6.81 -4.71 -3.90
C GLN A 132 -6.36 -4.41 -5.33
N PHE A 133 -5.32 -5.09 -5.82
CA PHE A 133 -4.87 -4.97 -7.21
C PHE A 133 -5.87 -5.58 -8.18
N LEU A 134 -6.43 -6.75 -7.85
CA LEU A 134 -7.49 -7.37 -8.65
C LEU A 134 -8.64 -6.40 -8.90
N LYS A 135 -9.20 -5.80 -7.84
CA LYS A 135 -10.31 -4.84 -7.97
C LYS A 135 -9.90 -3.59 -8.75
N LEU A 136 -8.70 -3.08 -8.49
CA LEU A 136 -8.19 -1.88 -9.16
C LEU A 136 -8.03 -2.08 -10.67
N PHE A 137 -7.47 -3.21 -11.09
CA PHE A 137 -7.33 -3.57 -12.49
C PHE A 137 -8.66 -3.96 -13.12
N ALA A 138 -9.55 -4.65 -12.39
CA ALA A 138 -10.90 -4.97 -12.86
C ALA A 138 -11.69 -3.70 -13.17
N ASP A 139 -11.66 -2.72 -12.26
CA ASP A 139 -12.26 -1.43 -12.51
C ASP A 139 -11.64 -0.80 -13.78
N ALA A 140 -10.30 -0.81 -13.92
CA ALA A 140 -9.60 -0.12 -15.01
C ALA A 140 -9.90 -0.76 -16.37
N TYR A 141 -10.06 -2.08 -16.37
CA TYR A 141 -10.45 -2.88 -17.52
C TYR A 141 -11.79 -2.41 -18.09
N ILE A 142 -12.78 -2.13 -17.24
CA ILE A 142 -14.09 -1.64 -17.68
C ILE A 142 -14.01 -0.23 -18.26
N GLU A 143 -13.31 0.68 -17.60
CA GLU A 143 -13.12 2.06 -18.11
C GLU A 143 -12.36 2.08 -19.45
N SER A 144 -11.42 1.15 -19.63
CA SER A 144 -10.67 0.99 -20.88
C SER A 144 -11.45 0.20 -21.94
N GLN A 145 -12.77 0.09 -21.83
CA GLN A 145 -13.63 -0.67 -22.76
C GLN A 145 -13.15 -2.11 -22.99
N ARG A 146 -12.67 -2.75 -21.92
CA ARG A 146 -12.16 -4.13 -21.90
C ARG A 146 -10.86 -4.34 -22.68
N ARG A 147 -10.12 -3.26 -22.97
CA ARG A 147 -8.85 -3.33 -23.68
C ARG A 147 -7.89 -2.23 -23.24
N PHE A 148 -6.80 -2.62 -22.59
CA PHE A 148 -5.73 -1.72 -22.21
C PHE A 148 -4.87 -1.36 -23.41
N ALA A 149 -4.51 -0.08 -23.55
CA ALA A 149 -3.61 0.36 -24.61
C ALA A 149 -2.17 -0.06 -24.31
N ASP A 150 -1.70 0.28 -23.12
CA ASP A 150 -0.35 0.03 -22.66
C ASP A 150 -0.26 -0.05 -21.13
N LYS A 151 0.86 -0.56 -20.63
CA LYS A 151 1.10 -0.75 -19.18
C LYS A 151 1.06 0.57 -18.39
N CYS A 152 1.49 1.68 -18.99
CA CYS A 152 1.44 3.00 -18.35
C CYS A 152 0.00 3.47 -18.15
N SER A 153 -0.85 3.32 -19.17
CA SER A 153 -2.26 3.70 -19.13
C SER A 153 -3.04 2.94 -18.04
N ILE A 154 -2.68 1.67 -17.77
CA ILE A 154 -3.26 0.88 -16.67
C ILE A 154 -2.89 1.51 -15.33
N PHE A 155 -1.60 1.80 -15.13
CA PHE A 155 -1.09 2.35 -13.88
C PHE A 155 -1.52 3.79 -13.65
N GLU A 156 -1.65 4.60 -14.69
CA GLU A 156 -2.18 5.95 -14.63
C GLU A 156 -3.62 5.95 -14.08
N GLN A 157 -4.50 5.15 -14.70
CA GLN A 157 -5.89 4.97 -14.23
C GLN A 157 -5.95 4.42 -12.81
N ALA A 158 -5.13 3.41 -12.51
CA ALA A 158 -5.04 2.81 -11.17
C ALA A 158 -4.64 3.85 -10.11
N VAL A 159 -3.60 4.64 -10.37
CA VAL A 159 -3.12 5.69 -9.46
C VAL A 159 -4.16 6.80 -9.29
N GLU A 160 -4.83 7.20 -10.36
CA GLU A 160 -5.93 8.18 -10.28
C GLU A 160 -7.05 7.66 -9.36
N ARG A 161 -7.43 6.38 -9.47
CA ARG A 161 -8.44 5.77 -8.60
C ARG A 161 -7.99 5.60 -7.15
N LEU A 162 -6.70 5.36 -6.92
CA LEU A 162 -6.15 5.32 -5.57
C LEU A 162 -6.11 6.73 -4.95
N ALA A 163 -5.88 7.77 -5.76
CA ALA A 163 -5.90 9.17 -5.34
C ALA A 163 -7.31 9.72 -5.06
N LYS A 164 -8.34 9.12 -5.67
CA LYS A 164 -9.75 9.43 -5.34
C LYS A 164 -10.04 9.06 -3.88
N GLU A 165 -10.68 9.99 -3.17
CA GLU A 165 -10.92 9.90 -1.73
C GLU A 165 -11.76 8.66 -1.38
N ALA A 166 -11.24 7.80 -0.52
CA ALA A 166 -11.86 6.52 -0.19
C ALA A 166 -12.86 6.58 0.97
N ASN A 167 -12.95 7.71 1.66
CA ASN A 167 -13.62 7.76 2.95
C ASN A 167 -14.63 8.92 3.03
N ALA A 168 -15.91 8.60 2.86
CA ALA A 168 -17.02 9.58 2.93
C ALA A 168 -17.21 10.21 4.33
N TYR A 169 -16.53 9.67 5.35
CA TYR A 169 -16.65 10.08 6.75
C TYR A 169 -15.55 11.03 7.23
N VAL A 170 -14.56 11.37 6.40
CA VAL A 170 -13.55 12.37 6.75
C VAL A 170 -14.12 13.76 6.49
N THR A 171 -14.24 14.57 7.55
CA THR A 171 -14.73 15.95 7.47
C THR A 171 -13.83 16.74 6.52
N ARG A 172 -14.41 17.24 5.42
CA ARG A 172 -13.73 18.06 4.42
C ARG A 172 -13.21 19.34 5.05
N ALA A 173 -11.93 19.38 5.44
CA ALA A 173 -11.24 20.62 5.78
C ALA A 173 -10.63 21.24 4.51
N ASN A 174 -10.83 22.55 4.35
CA ASN A 174 -10.40 23.39 3.22
C ASN A 174 -8.90 23.27 2.82
N PRO A 175 -8.52 23.67 1.59
CA PRO A 175 -9.17 23.41 0.30
C PRO A 175 -8.80 22.01 -0.19
N THR A 176 -9.76 21.30 -0.78
CA THR A 176 -9.55 19.96 -1.34
C THR A 176 -8.55 20.00 -2.50
N LEU A 177 -7.36 19.42 -2.30
CA LEU A 177 -6.45 19.07 -3.39
C LEU A 177 -7.24 18.33 -4.47
N SER A 178 -7.10 18.73 -5.73
CA SER A 178 -7.66 17.98 -6.86
C SER A 178 -7.03 16.58 -6.89
N THR A 179 -7.71 15.61 -7.51
CA THR A 179 -7.14 14.26 -7.68
C THR A 179 -5.77 14.32 -8.37
N THR A 180 -5.63 15.15 -9.40
CA THR A 180 -4.36 15.38 -10.09
C THR A 180 -3.27 15.90 -9.14
N HIS A 181 -3.55 16.92 -8.34
CA HIS A 181 -2.58 17.43 -7.36
C HIS A 181 -2.22 16.38 -6.30
N LYS A 182 -3.19 15.55 -5.87
CA LYS A 182 -2.91 14.44 -4.95
C LYS A 182 -1.95 13.42 -5.57
N VAL A 183 -2.15 13.07 -6.84
CA VAL A 183 -1.23 12.19 -7.57
C VAL A 183 0.15 12.80 -7.69
N GLU A 184 0.24 14.08 -8.08
CA GLU A 184 1.52 14.78 -8.26
C GLU A 184 2.34 14.85 -6.96
N LEU A 185 1.71 15.30 -5.87
CA LEU A 185 2.35 15.39 -4.55
C LEU A 185 2.74 14.01 -4.03
N SER A 186 1.89 12.99 -4.19
CA SER A 186 2.23 11.62 -3.79
C SER A 186 3.39 11.06 -4.61
N SER A 187 3.42 11.36 -5.90
CA SER A 187 4.49 10.91 -6.80
C SER A 187 5.84 11.54 -6.46
N GLU A 188 5.83 12.83 -6.09
CA GLU A 188 7.02 13.52 -5.59
C GLU A 188 7.52 12.89 -4.27
N VAL A 189 6.62 12.58 -3.34
CA VAL A 189 6.96 11.89 -2.09
C VAL A 189 7.57 10.54 -2.39
N PHE A 190 6.94 9.71 -3.21
CA PHE A 190 7.45 8.37 -3.55
C PHE A 190 8.81 8.42 -4.24
N ALA A 191 9.05 9.39 -5.12
CA ALA A 191 10.37 9.58 -5.71
C ALA A 191 11.43 9.88 -4.64
N LYS A 192 11.15 10.78 -3.70
CA LYS A 192 12.07 11.13 -2.62
C LYS A 192 12.33 9.94 -1.69
N LEU A 193 11.30 9.20 -1.32
CA LEU A 193 11.42 8.00 -0.48
C LEU A 193 12.28 6.93 -1.14
N LEU A 194 12.01 6.59 -2.40
CA LEU A 194 12.78 5.58 -3.11
C LEU A 194 14.25 6.00 -3.26
N LEU A 195 14.52 7.23 -3.67
CA LEU A 195 15.88 7.72 -3.88
C LEU A 195 16.70 7.79 -2.58
N SER A 196 16.06 8.14 -1.45
CA SER A 196 16.70 8.18 -0.13
C SER A 196 16.80 6.81 0.56
N GLY A 197 16.04 5.82 0.09
CA GLY A 197 15.89 4.52 0.75
C GLY A 197 15.02 4.57 2.01
N ALA A 198 14.12 5.54 2.11
CA ALA A 198 13.14 5.66 3.21
C ALA A 198 11.90 4.79 2.93
N ASP A 199 11.26 4.32 4.00
CA ASP A 199 10.14 3.38 3.92
C ASP A 199 8.77 4.06 3.88
N GLY A 200 8.69 5.31 4.35
CA GLY A 200 7.46 6.06 4.49
C GLY A 200 7.69 7.51 4.92
N VAL A 201 6.63 8.19 5.33
CA VAL A 201 6.66 9.56 5.85
C VAL A 201 6.08 9.60 7.25
N SER A 202 6.49 10.60 8.03
CA SER A 202 5.86 10.96 9.31
C SER A 202 5.05 12.26 9.19
N THR A 203 3.98 12.41 9.97
CA THR A 203 3.26 13.68 10.18
C THR A 203 3.60 14.35 11.52
N SER A 204 4.58 13.82 12.26
CA SER A 204 4.98 14.35 13.57
C SER A 204 6.50 14.40 13.72
N GLU A 205 7.01 15.57 14.11
CA GLU A 205 8.43 15.80 14.46
C GLU A 205 8.94 14.88 15.58
N VAL A 206 8.05 14.30 16.39
CA VAL A 206 8.44 13.37 17.46
C VAL A 206 8.83 12.00 16.90
N THR A 207 8.26 11.63 15.76
CA THR A 207 8.40 10.30 15.15
C THR A 207 9.19 10.33 13.86
N GLU A 208 9.68 11.50 13.45
CA GLU A 208 10.51 11.61 12.26
C GLU A 208 11.87 10.96 12.49
N ASP A 209 12.36 10.28 11.47
CA ASP A 209 13.73 9.77 11.41
C ASP A 209 14.16 9.62 9.94
N ARG A 210 15.33 9.03 9.71
CA ARG A 210 15.86 8.82 8.35
C ARG A 210 14.95 7.94 7.48
N MET A 211 14.29 6.94 8.06
CA MET A 211 13.39 6.02 7.36
C MET A 211 11.99 6.61 7.20
N TYR A 212 11.64 7.59 8.05
CA TYR A 212 10.34 8.23 8.10
C TYR A 212 10.47 9.76 8.21
N PRO A 213 10.98 10.45 7.18
CA PRO A 213 11.08 11.90 7.19
C PRO A 213 9.72 12.57 7.35
N LEU A 214 9.67 13.75 7.97
CA LEU A 214 8.44 14.53 8.08
C LEU A 214 7.92 14.91 6.70
N LEU A 215 6.64 14.64 6.44
CA LEU A 215 5.99 14.89 5.15
C LEU A 215 6.15 16.35 4.69
N ALA A 216 5.94 17.30 5.61
CA ALA A 216 6.07 18.72 5.33
C ALA A 216 7.50 19.09 4.89
N SER A 217 8.53 18.43 5.44
CA SER A 217 9.94 18.66 5.10
C SER A 217 10.31 18.22 3.69
N LEU A 218 9.48 17.36 3.08
CA LEU A 218 9.76 16.87 1.73
C LEU A 218 9.50 17.95 0.70
N PHE A 219 8.73 19.00 0.97
CA PHE A 219 8.39 20.02 -0.01
C PHE A 219 9.18 21.31 0.21
N CYS A 220 9.61 21.95 -0.87
CA CYS A 220 10.35 23.22 -0.80
C CYS A 220 9.48 24.42 -0.43
N SER A 221 8.15 24.28 -0.55
CA SER A 221 7.15 25.32 -0.25
C SER A 221 6.16 24.80 0.78
N ASN A 222 5.54 25.72 1.52
CA ASN A 222 4.53 25.42 2.54
C ASN A 222 3.21 24.94 1.90
N ILE A 223 3.24 23.74 1.33
CA ILE A 223 2.11 23.06 0.70
C ILE A 223 1.39 22.29 1.79
N ALA A 224 0.06 22.47 1.89
CA ALA A 224 -0.80 21.63 2.72
C ALA A 224 -0.95 20.23 2.10
N ALA A 225 0.10 19.41 2.21
CA ALA A 225 0.20 18.11 1.57
C ALA A 225 -0.52 16.99 2.34
N ASP A 226 -0.96 17.22 3.58
CA ASP A 226 -1.59 16.19 4.43
C ASP A 226 -2.79 15.50 3.76
N GLY A 227 -3.48 16.21 2.87
CA GLY A 227 -4.60 15.67 2.10
C GLY A 227 -4.25 14.47 1.20
N ILE A 228 -2.97 14.21 0.91
CA ILE A 228 -2.55 13.01 0.17
C ILE A 228 -2.63 11.74 1.03
N LEU A 229 -2.51 11.86 2.35
CA LEU A 229 -2.53 10.72 3.27
C LEU A 229 -3.93 10.13 3.46
N ALA A 230 -4.96 10.88 3.08
CA ALA A 230 -6.36 10.40 3.05
C ALA A 230 -6.69 9.59 1.78
N THR A 231 -5.74 9.44 0.85
CA THR A 231 -5.91 8.62 -0.36
C THR A 231 -5.56 7.15 -0.10
N ARG A 232 -5.89 6.27 -1.04
CA ARG A 232 -5.45 4.87 -1.04
C ARG A 232 -4.04 4.68 -1.62
N LEU A 233 -3.34 5.76 -1.97
CA LEU A 233 -1.92 5.70 -2.34
C LEU A 233 -1.03 5.46 -1.11
N PHE A 234 -1.52 5.81 0.08
CA PHE A 234 -0.85 5.57 1.34
C PHE A 234 -1.61 4.54 2.17
N LYS A 235 -0.87 3.83 3.01
CA LYS A 235 -1.39 3.03 4.11
C LYS A 235 -0.78 3.53 5.41
N PRO A 236 -1.51 3.51 6.54
CA PRO A 236 -0.93 3.78 7.85
C PRO A 236 0.28 2.87 8.10
N GLY A 237 1.29 3.37 8.80
CA GLY A 237 2.52 2.64 9.10
C GLY A 237 2.57 2.01 10.46
N ASP A 238 3.80 1.73 10.89
CA ASP A 238 4.04 0.98 12.12
C ASP A 238 4.11 1.84 13.38
N ARG A 239 3.92 3.15 13.27
CA ARG A 239 3.76 4.05 14.42
C ARG A 239 2.68 5.08 14.10
N THR A 240 2.10 5.70 15.12
CA THR A 240 1.24 6.87 14.92
C THR A 240 1.98 7.91 14.08
N ALA A 241 1.25 8.64 13.25
CA ALA A 241 1.80 9.63 12.33
C ALA A 241 2.66 9.06 11.18
N ILE A 242 2.93 7.76 11.12
CA ILE A 242 3.67 7.15 10.01
C ILE A 242 2.72 6.68 8.92
N HIS A 243 3.11 6.89 7.67
CA HIS A 243 2.40 6.42 6.48
C HIS A 243 3.39 5.84 5.45
N HIS A 244 3.06 4.71 4.85
CA HIS A 244 3.84 4.08 3.78
C HIS A 244 3.11 4.21 2.45
N PRO A 245 3.83 4.09 1.31
CA PRO A 245 3.19 3.76 0.06
C PRO A 245 2.36 2.48 0.19
N VAL A 246 1.20 2.45 -0.46
CA VAL A 246 0.29 1.29 -0.43
C VAL A 246 1.00 0.01 -0.90
N HIS A 247 1.80 0.14 -1.96
CA HIS A 247 2.58 -0.93 -2.53
C HIS A 247 3.81 -0.40 -3.26
N LYS A 248 4.89 -1.20 -3.29
CA LYS A 248 6.16 -0.83 -3.92
C LYS A 248 6.00 -0.50 -5.41
N ILE A 249 5.32 -1.37 -6.18
CA ILE A 249 5.14 -1.15 -7.62
C ILE A 249 4.39 0.15 -7.96
N VAL A 250 3.45 0.58 -7.11
CA VAL A 250 2.73 1.85 -7.25
C VAL A 250 3.67 3.01 -6.97
N ALA A 251 4.48 2.91 -5.91
CA ALA A 251 5.49 3.91 -5.59
C ALA A 251 6.51 4.07 -6.72
N GLU A 252 7.00 2.97 -7.29
CA GLU A 252 7.96 2.96 -8.40
C GLU A 252 7.39 3.60 -9.66
N TYR A 253 6.16 3.26 -10.05
CA TYR A 253 5.49 3.90 -11.20
C TYR A 253 5.32 5.41 -10.99
N CYS A 254 4.76 5.82 -9.86
CA CYS A 254 4.55 7.23 -9.55
C CYS A 254 5.86 8.01 -9.50
N ALA A 255 6.89 7.45 -8.87
CA ALA A 255 8.21 8.04 -8.81
C ALA A 255 8.85 8.20 -10.20
N ALA A 256 8.75 7.17 -11.05
CA ALA A 256 9.23 7.24 -12.43
C ALA A 256 8.47 8.29 -13.23
N SER A 257 7.14 8.36 -13.07
CA SER A 257 6.27 9.36 -13.69
C SER A 257 6.67 10.79 -13.29
N TYR A 258 6.93 11.01 -12.00
CA TYR A 258 7.43 12.29 -11.49
C TYR A 258 8.80 12.66 -12.07
N LEU A 259 9.77 11.74 -12.02
CA LEU A 259 11.12 11.97 -12.52
C LEU A 259 11.13 12.18 -14.04
N SER A 260 10.35 11.40 -14.79
CA SER A 260 10.26 11.50 -16.25
C SER A 260 9.76 12.88 -16.68
N ARG A 261 8.72 13.42 -16.02
CA ARG A 261 8.23 14.78 -16.31
C ARG A 261 9.30 15.84 -16.06
N ARG A 262 10.02 15.75 -14.94
CA ARG A 262 11.08 16.71 -14.59
C ARG A 262 12.28 16.62 -15.52
N ILE A 263 12.70 15.40 -15.89
CA ILE A 263 13.81 15.17 -16.82
C ILE A 263 13.48 15.69 -18.21
N ALA A 264 12.21 15.63 -18.62
CA ALA A 264 11.76 16.10 -19.93
C ALA A 264 11.59 17.63 -20.01
N ASP A 265 11.49 18.33 -18.87
CA ASP A 265 11.38 19.78 -18.82
C ASP A 265 12.78 20.43 -18.98
N PRO A 266 13.05 21.16 -20.08
CA PRO A 266 14.36 21.79 -20.31
C PRO A 266 14.74 22.84 -19.26
N GLU A 267 13.75 23.43 -18.57
CA GLU A 267 13.97 24.46 -17.56
C GLU A 267 14.20 23.87 -16.15
N ASP A 268 13.90 22.57 -15.95
CA ASP A 268 14.12 21.91 -14.67
C ASP A 268 15.62 21.55 -14.52
N PRO A 269 16.27 21.91 -13.41
CA PRO A 269 17.66 21.55 -13.18
C PRO A 269 17.87 20.03 -13.02
N LEU A 270 16.84 19.24 -12.75
CA LEU A 270 16.93 17.79 -12.57
C LEU A 270 16.98 17.08 -13.93
N THR A 271 18.14 16.53 -14.28
CA THR A 271 18.35 15.79 -15.52
C THR A 271 18.71 14.33 -15.25
N LEU A 272 18.50 13.45 -16.24
CA LEU A 272 18.86 12.03 -16.12
C LEU A 272 20.31 11.79 -15.65
N PRO A 273 21.35 12.49 -16.17
CA PRO A 273 22.72 12.40 -15.65
C PRO A 273 22.85 12.70 -14.15
N LYS A 274 21.98 13.53 -13.57
CA LYS A 274 21.98 13.85 -12.12
C LYS A 274 21.26 12.79 -11.30
N CYS A 275 20.27 12.09 -11.87
CA CYS A 275 19.57 10.99 -11.22
C CYS A 275 20.40 9.70 -11.17
N LEU A 276 21.14 9.40 -12.24
CA LEU A 276 21.85 8.12 -12.39
C LEU A 276 22.88 7.80 -11.30
N PRO A 277 23.66 8.74 -10.74
CA PRO A 277 24.55 8.43 -9.62
C PRO A 277 23.84 7.89 -8.37
N ILE A 278 22.55 8.20 -8.20
CA ILE A 278 21.72 7.70 -7.10
C ILE A 278 21.05 6.37 -7.48
N ILE A 279 20.56 6.26 -8.72
CA ILE A 279 19.79 5.09 -9.19
C ILE A 279 20.71 3.91 -9.55
N ALA A 280 21.78 4.21 -10.26
CA ALA A 280 22.73 3.26 -10.83
C ALA A 280 24.18 3.72 -10.66
N PRO A 281 24.68 3.84 -9.41
CA PRO A 281 26.08 4.19 -9.18
C PRO A 281 27.00 3.20 -9.91
N ASN A 282 28.03 3.71 -10.58
CA ASN A 282 28.96 2.91 -11.39
C ASN A 282 28.27 2.05 -12.47
N SER A 283 27.12 2.48 -13.00
CA SER A 283 26.34 1.76 -14.02
C SER A 283 25.76 0.42 -13.54
N ILE A 284 25.66 0.23 -12.21
CA ILE A 284 25.00 -0.92 -11.57
C ILE A 284 23.78 -0.39 -10.82
N VAL A 285 22.60 -0.87 -11.20
CA VAL A 285 21.33 -0.44 -10.60
C VAL A 285 21.22 -0.99 -9.19
N ARG A 286 20.88 -0.12 -8.24
CA ARG A 286 20.52 -0.54 -6.88
C ARG A 286 19.31 -1.47 -6.93
N ASP A 287 19.37 -2.59 -6.24
CA ASP A 287 18.37 -3.65 -6.31
C ASP A 287 16.96 -3.13 -5.99
N GLU A 288 16.88 -2.24 -5.00
CA GLU A 288 15.64 -1.60 -4.58
C GLU A 288 15.06 -0.61 -5.60
N LEU A 289 15.85 -0.12 -6.56
CA LEU A 289 15.46 0.84 -7.61
C LEU A 289 15.33 0.23 -9.00
N ARG A 290 15.43 -1.10 -9.14
CA ARG A 290 15.27 -1.78 -10.44
C ARG A 290 13.89 -1.53 -11.05
N GLY A 291 12.83 -1.59 -10.25
CA GLY A 291 11.47 -1.32 -10.74
C GLY A 291 11.28 0.14 -11.16
N LEU A 292 11.84 1.10 -10.41
CA LEU A 292 11.87 2.52 -10.79
C LEU A 292 12.51 2.72 -12.18
N LEU A 293 13.67 2.09 -12.40
CA LEU A 293 14.37 2.21 -13.67
C LEU A 293 13.58 1.57 -14.83
N GLY A 294 12.98 0.39 -14.59
CA GLY A 294 12.10 -0.25 -15.57
C GLY A 294 10.96 0.69 -15.99
N TRP A 295 10.33 1.36 -15.03
CA TRP A 295 9.27 2.33 -15.34
C TRP A 295 9.76 3.58 -16.07
N LEU A 296 10.96 4.09 -15.77
CA LEU A 296 11.55 5.21 -16.54
C LEU A 296 11.71 4.83 -18.01
N ALA A 297 12.15 3.61 -18.30
CA ALA A 297 12.25 3.11 -19.67
C ALA A 297 10.87 3.06 -20.35
N THR A 298 9.86 2.49 -19.67
CA THR A 298 8.49 2.39 -20.19
C THR A 298 7.86 3.76 -20.45
N LEU A 299 8.22 4.78 -19.65
CA LEU A 299 7.75 6.16 -19.80
C LEU A 299 8.55 6.96 -20.85
N GLY A 300 9.49 6.32 -21.57
CA GLY A 300 10.20 6.93 -22.70
C GLY A 300 11.47 7.69 -22.32
N VAL A 301 11.99 7.52 -21.11
CA VAL A 301 13.31 8.09 -20.76
C VAL A 301 14.40 7.28 -21.45
N ASP A 302 15.25 7.97 -22.23
CA ASP A 302 16.36 7.33 -22.93
C ASP A 302 17.48 6.91 -21.97
N LEU A 303 17.56 5.59 -21.72
CA LEU A 303 18.56 4.97 -20.85
C LEU A 303 19.76 4.36 -21.63
N HIS A 304 19.78 4.42 -22.98
CA HIS A 304 20.62 3.59 -23.84
C HIS A 304 22.14 3.76 -23.71
N LEU A 305 22.62 4.83 -23.08
CA LEU A 305 24.04 5.18 -23.10
C LEU A 305 24.78 4.99 -21.77
N LYS A 306 24.13 4.50 -20.70
CA LYS A 306 24.69 4.63 -19.34
C LYS A 306 24.54 3.44 -18.40
N LEU A 307 24.00 2.32 -18.87
CA LEU A 307 23.86 1.09 -18.09
C LEU A 307 24.56 -0.05 -18.82
N THR A 308 25.20 -0.95 -18.09
CA THR A 308 25.95 -2.07 -18.66
C THR A 308 25.05 -2.95 -19.53
N GLN A 309 25.62 -3.56 -20.58
CA GLN A 309 24.91 -4.39 -21.58
C GLN A 309 24.05 -5.51 -20.96
N ASP A 310 24.38 -5.96 -19.75
CA ASP A 310 23.68 -6.99 -18.98
C ASP A 310 22.28 -6.56 -18.51
N LEU A 311 22.06 -5.25 -18.33
CA LEU A 311 20.76 -4.68 -18.00
C LEU A 311 19.90 -4.43 -19.24
N HIS A 312 20.52 -4.09 -20.37
CA HIS A 312 19.82 -3.93 -21.65
C HIS A 312 19.14 -5.23 -22.04
N ALA A 313 19.83 -6.37 -21.91
CA ALA A 313 19.27 -7.69 -22.19
C ALA A 313 18.06 -8.06 -21.30
N LYS A 314 18.04 -7.63 -20.03
CA LYS A 314 16.91 -7.85 -19.11
C LYS A 314 15.76 -6.85 -19.29
N LEU A 315 16.02 -5.70 -19.90
CA LEU A 315 15.00 -4.68 -20.22
C LEU A 315 14.39 -4.91 -21.61
N THR A 316 15.10 -5.55 -22.55
CA THR A 316 14.61 -5.86 -23.90
C THR A 316 14.03 -7.27 -24.07
N HIS A 317 14.09 -8.12 -23.03
CA HIS A 317 13.41 -9.42 -22.98
C HIS A 317 12.41 -9.45 -21.80
N PRO A 318 11.11 -9.78 -22.02
CA PRO A 318 10.08 -9.77 -20.97
C PRO A 318 10.16 -10.95 -19.98
N ASP A 319 11.11 -11.88 -20.14
CA ASP A 319 11.21 -13.07 -19.29
C ASP A 319 11.93 -12.76 -17.97
N GLY A 320 11.25 -12.00 -17.12
CA GLY A 320 11.57 -11.82 -15.71
C GLY A 320 10.89 -12.87 -14.83
N SER A 321 11.06 -14.16 -15.15
CA SER A 321 10.74 -15.24 -14.21
C SER A 321 11.72 -15.15 -13.04
N ILE A 322 11.33 -14.51 -11.95
CA ILE A 322 12.03 -14.65 -10.67
C ILE A 322 11.53 -15.96 -10.06
N MET A 323 12.32 -17.02 -10.25
CA MET A 323 12.29 -18.17 -9.35
C MET A 323 12.92 -17.79 -8.00
N ALA A 324 12.22 -18.19 -6.94
CA ALA A 324 12.58 -18.24 -5.53
C ALA A 324 12.60 -16.93 -4.73
#